data_AF-A0AAD0YCN3-F1
#
_entry.id   AF-A0AAD0YCN3-F1
#
_cell.length_a   1.000
_cell.length_b   1.000
_cell.length_c   1.000
_cell.angle_alpha   90.00
_cell.angle_beta   90.00
_cell.angle_gamma   90.00
#
_symmetry.space_group_name_H-M   'P 1'
#
loop_
_entity.id
_entity.type
_entity.pdbx_description
1 polymer ?
#
loop_
_entity_poly.entity_id
_entity_poly.type
_entity_poly.pdbx_seq_one_letter_code
_entity_poly.pdbx_strand_id
1 'polypeptide(L)'
;MSTIYIPKLGDIVIPGSHPKKGHFMLPDLPVTTGLKGMHVQGGNAALSIRNLADSATPLTMVGTPTISPTFGAVCNFSNCFDTGRVSTRNQTHIVICKPVKPTAATEQQQAFMMGNYNYSGSPIVYRGDGLAFMFSSQSLYGAFVEDNNATPTNMINNFTTNYDVTKWAAFVSLIDGDNNIARIGGRQGGALAWQGSRTLTNRTAYTGRTIRIGSHHAGAAYPAGADITMGMELIFEAALTQAEVASVIDSISAYLNAAWGINDLG
;
A
#
# COMPACT_ATOMS: atom_id res chain seq x y z
N MET A 1 -23.78 37.34 27.07
CA MET A 1 -23.03 36.35 26.27
C MET A 1 -21.58 36.41 26.73
N SER A 2 -21.02 35.31 27.23
CA SER A 2 -19.60 35.26 27.60
C SER A 2 -18.77 35.01 26.35
N THR A 3 -17.89 35.97 26.03
CA THR A 3 -16.93 35.83 24.93
C THR A 3 -15.89 34.79 25.33
N ILE A 4 -15.85 33.66 24.63
CA ILE A 4 -14.78 32.67 24.80
C ILE A 4 -13.54 33.20 24.11
N TYR A 5 -12.50 33.50 24.89
CA TYR A 5 -11.20 33.87 24.36
C TYR A 5 -10.40 32.59 24.07
N ILE A 6 -10.13 32.32 22.79
CA ILE A 6 -9.20 31.27 22.37
C ILE A 6 -7.86 31.96 22.11
N PRO A 7 -6.88 31.89 23.03
CA PRO A 7 -5.57 32.46 22.80
C PRO A 7 -4.91 31.76 21.61
N LYS A 8 -4.58 32.53 20.56
CA LYS A 8 -3.80 32.05 19.44
C LYS A 8 -2.33 32.14 19.83
N LEU A 9 -1.71 30.99 20.08
CA LEU A 9 -0.30 30.90 20.46
C LEU A 9 0.55 31.08 19.19
N GLY A 10 1.04 32.30 18.95
CA GLY A 10 1.72 32.69 17.71
C GLY A 10 3.13 32.14 17.54
N ASP A 11 3.83 31.89 18.65
CA ASP A 11 5.29 31.64 18.64
C ASP A 11 5.73 30.57 19.66
N ILE A 12 4.92 29.53 19.87
CA ILE A 12 5.38 28.39 20.67
C ILE A 12 6.26 27.49 19.82
N VAL A 13 7.56 27.55 20.08
CA VAL A 13 8.50 26.49 19.70
C VAL A 13 8.39 25.40 20.76
N ILE A 14 7.66 24.33 20.47
CA ILE A 14 7.71 23.13 21.32
C ILE A 14 9.03 22.40 20.96
N PRO A 15 9.98 22.22 21.91
CA PRO A 15 11.25 21.57 21.61
C PRO A 15 11.07 20.05 21.48
N GLY A 16 11.47 19.47 20.34
CA GLY A 16 11.44 18.03 20.09
C GLY A 16 10.87 17.65 18.71
N SER A 17 10.92 16.36 18.39
CA SER A 17 10.24 15.80 17.21
C SER A 17 8.74 15.63 17.52
N HIS A 18 7.96 16.70 17.38
CA HIS A 18 6.52 16.65 17.61
C HIS A 18 5.77 16.07 16.42
N PRO A 19 4.69 15.30 16.64
CA PRO A 19 3.84 14.84 15.55
C PRO A 19 3.31 16.04 14.77
N LYS A 20 3.49 16.04 13.45
CA LYS A 20 2.90 17.04 12.55
C LYS A 20 1.37 16.94 12.53
N LYS A 21 0.70 18.04 12.14
CA LYS A 21 -0.77 18.16 11.99
C LYS A 21 -1.39 16.92 11.32
N GLY A 22 -0.75 16.41 10.27
CA GLY A 22 -1.24 15.25 9.54
C GLY A 22 -1.34 13.94 10.33
N HIS A 23 -0.59 13.77 11.43
CA HIS A 23 -0.71 12.60 12.31
C HIS A 23 -1.97 12.62 13.20
N PHE A 24 -2.67 13.75 13.26
CA PHE A 24 -3.92 13.94 14.00
C PHE A 24 -5.12 14.12 13.06
N MET A 25 -4.88 14.20 11.76
CA MET A 25 -5.92 14.28 10.74
C MET A 25 -6.11 12.90 10.10
N LEU A 26 -7.32 12.63 9.64
CA LEU A 26 -7.68 11.45 8.86
C LEU A 26 -8.38 11.91 7.58
N PRO A 27 -8.25 11.17 6.46
CA PRO A 27 -9.13 11.39 5.32
C PRO A 27 -10.58 11.09 5.72
N ASP A 28 -11.50 11.92 5.22
CA ASP A 28 -12.93 11.69 5.35
C ASP A 28 -13.37 10.71 4.28
N LEU A 29 -13.26 9.41 4.57
CA LEU A 29 -13.44 8.36 3.57
C LEU A 29 -14.92 8.24 3.18
N PRO A 30 -15.28 8.45 1.90
CA PRO A 30 -16.66 8.30 1.44
C PRO A 30 -17.16 6.85 1.48
N VAL A 31 -16.24 5.89 1.63
CA VAL A 31 -16.51 4.46 1.72
C VAL A 31 -15.72 3.87 2.88
N THR A 32 -16.42 3.30 3.85
CA THR A 32 -15.83 2.64 5.03
C THR A 32 -16.28 1.19 5.17
N THR A 33 -17.27 0.75 4.40
CA THR A 33 -17.73 -0.65 4.40
C THR A 33 -16.57 -1.58 4.06
N GLY A 34 -16.32 -2.55 4.92
CA GLY A 34 -15.24 -3.52 4.75
C GLY A 34 -13.84 -2.97 5.07
N LEU A 35 -13.67 -1.71 5.47
CA LEU A 35 -12.37 -1.17 5.87
C LEU A 35 -11.85 -1.86 7.15
N LYS A 36 -10.67 -2.47 7.08
CA LYS A 36 -10.02 -3.19 8.20
C LYS A 36 -8.63 -2.70 8.55
N GLY A 37 -8.01 -1.96 7.64
CA GLY A 37 -6.71 -1.34 7.83
C GLY A 37 -6.72 0.07 7.26
N MET A 38 -6.31 1.04 8.06
CA MET A 38 -5.92 2.37 7.57
C MET A 38 -4.66 2.78 8.29
N HIS A 39 -3.54 2.74 7.57
CA HIS A 39 -2.21 2.93 8.14
C HIS A 39 -1.56 4.12 7.48
N VAL A 40 -1.02 5.04 8.28
CA VAL A 40 -0.28 6.22 7.82
C VAL A 40 1.13 6.13 8.41
N GLN A 41 2.14 5.99 7.56
CA GLN A 41 3.53 5.90 7.98
C GLN A 41 4.16 7.30 8.12
N GLY A 42 5.02 7.46 9.13
CA GLY A 42 5.69 8.72 9.41
C GLY A 42 5.73 9.10 10.91
N GLY A 43 6.43 10.19 11.19
CA GLY A 43 6.59 10.79 12.52
C GLY A 43 7.52 9.98 13.43
N ASN A 44 7.03 8.84 13.90
CA ASN A 44 7.79 7.89 14.72
C ASN A 44 7.16 6.49 14.65
N ALA A 45 7.84 5.51 15.26
CA ALA A 45 7.38 4.12 15.32
C ALA A 45 5.96 3.96 15.88
N ALA A 46 5.67 4.59 17.03
CA ALA A 46 4.37 4.46 17.69
C ALA A 46 3.23 5.00 16.84
N LEU A 47 3.46 6.06 16.05
CA LEU A 47 2.46 6.62 15.14
C LEU A 47 2.29 5.76 13.88
N SER A 48 3.39 5.25 13.33
CA SER A 48 3.44 4.50 12.06
C SER A 48 2.80 3.12 12.15
N ILE A 49 2.69 2.55 13.35
CA ILE A 49 2.06 1.23 13.54
C ILE A 49 0.56 1.29 13.81
N ARG A 50 -0.02 2.48 13.98
CA ARG A 50 -1.44 2.59 14.32
C ARG A 50 -2.28 2.09 13.16
N ASN A 51 -3.34 1.35 13.51
CA ASN A 51 -4.44 1.12 12.62
C ASN A 51 -5.56 2.10 12.99
N LEU A 52 -5.83 3.02 12.07
CA LEU A 52 -6.82 4.08 12.26
C LEU A 52 -8.24 3.60 11.94
N ALA A 53 -8.40 2.43 11.33
CA ALA A 53 -9.69 1.78 11.11
C ALA A 53 -10.10 0.87 12.29
N ASP A 54 -9.13 0.29 13.00
CA ASP A 54 -9.34 -0.58 14.16
C ASP A 54 -8.12 -0.54 15.09
N SER A 55 -8.22 0.24 16.17
CA SER A 55 -7.09 0.43 17.09
C SER A 55 -6.65 -0.84 17.84
N ALA A 56 -7.46 -1.90 17.84
CA ALA A 56 -7.10 -3.16 18.49
C ALA A 56 -6.11 -4.01 17.67
N THR A 57 -5.88 -3.64 16.40
CA THR A 57 -5.03 -4.39 15.47
C THR A 57 -3.92 -3.50 14.89
N PRO A 58 -2.98 -2.99 15.72
CA PRO A 58 -1.84 -2.25 15.23
C PRO A 58 -0.92 -3.15 14.38
N LEU A 59 -0.14 -2.52 13.50
CA LEU A 59 0.92 -3.19 12.76
C LEU A 59 2.02 -3.68 13.71
N THR A 60 2.67 -4.78 13.33
CA THR A 60 3.93 -5.21 13.92
C THR A 60 5.09 -4.76 13.03
N MET A 61 6.14 -4.17 13.58
CA MET A 61 7.35 -3.89 12.80
C MET A 61 8.16 -5.17 12.63
N VAL A 62 8.56 -5.46 11.40
CA VAL A 62 9.55 -6.49 11.06
C VAL A 62 10.87 -5.76 10.83
N GLY A 63 11.90 -6.09 11.60
CA GLY A 63 13.16 -5.35 11.55
C GLY A 63 13.01 -3.90 12.01
N THR A 64 13.74 -2.99 11.37
CA THR A 64 13.77 -1.56 11.69
C THR A 64 13.56 -0.70 10.44
N PRO A 65 12.33 -0.56 9.93
CA PRO A 65 12.03 0.35 8.83
C PRO A 65 12.46 1.79 9.20
N THR A 66 13.01 2.52 8.23
CA THR A 66 13.48 3.89 8.48
C THR A 66 12.30 4.85 8.39
N ILE A 67 11.79 5.29 9.54
CA ILE A 67 10.61 6.14 9.61
C ILE A 67 11.02 7.61 9.47
N SER A 68 10.43 8.30 8.48
CA SER A 68 10.61 9.73 8.32
C SER A 68 10.00 10.48 9.50
N PRO A 69 10.61 11.56 10.02
CA PRO A 69 9.96 12.44 10.99
C PRO A 69 8.74 13.18 10.40
N THR A 70 8.56 13.11 9.08
CA THR A 70 7.41 13.65 8.35
C THR A 70 6.54 12.51 7.81
N PHE A 71 6.12 12.55 6.55
CA PHE A 71 5.31 11.51 5.94
C PHE A 71 6.22 10.45 5.30
N GLY A 72 5.95 9.18 5.60
CA GLY A 72 6.56 8.02 4.98
C GLY A 72 7.51 7.21 5.85
N ALA A 73 7.76 5.97 5.42
CA ALA A 73 8.78 5.08 5.96
C ALA A 73 9.44 4.27 4.84
N VAL A 74 10.76 4.15 4.88
CA VAL A 74 11.52 3.32 3.94
C VAL A 74 11.45 1.88 4.42
N CYS A 75 10.95 1.02 3.54
CA CYS A 75 10.77 -0.41 3.75
C CYS A 75 11.55 -1.21 2.71
N ASN A 76 11.88 -2.45 3.06
CA ASN A 76 12.42 -3.47 2.17
C ASN A 76 12.09 -4.86 2.74
N PHE A 77 12.63 -5.92 2.14
CA PHE A 77 12.39 -7.30 2.57
C PHE A 77 12.51 -7.51 4.10
N SER A 78 13.61 -7.03 4.69
CA SER A 78 13.94 -7.24 6.10
C SER A 78 13.33 -6.20 7.04
N ASN A 79 12.92 -5.05 6.51
CA ASN A 79 12.47 -3.89 7.28
C ASN A 79 11.11 -3.43 6.75
N CYS A 80 10.03 -3.84 7.40
CA CYS A 80 8.68 -3.60 6.90
C CYS A 80 7.64 -3.63 8.03
N PHE A 81 6.36 -3.58 7.68
CA PHE A 81 5.27 -3.70 8.64
C PHE A 81 4.41 -4.92 8.33
N ASP A 82 4.04 -5.70 9.34
CA ASP A 82 3.12 -6.83 9.24
C ASP A 82 1.75 -6.42 9.77
N THR A 83 0.71 -6.71 9.00
CA THR A 83 -0.68 -6.32 9.31
C THR A 83 -1.34 -7.23 10.35
N GLY A 84 -0.80 -8.43 10.58
CA GLY A 84 -1.51 -9.47 11.32
C GLY A 84 -2.76 -10.01 10.60
N ARG A 85 -3.04 -9.54 9.36
CA ARG A 85 -4.22 -9.90 8.58
C ARG A 85 -3.85 -10.80 7.42
N VAL A 86 -4.72 -11.76 7.12
CA VAL A 86 -4.57 -12.67 5.98
C VAL A 86 -5.37 -12.17 4.79
N SER A 87 -5.03 -12.64 3.59
CA SER A 87 -5.83 -12.34 2.39
C SER A 87 -7.22 -12.94 2.48
N THR A 88 -8.20 -12.25 1.92
CA THR A 88 -9.59 -12.69 1.88
C THR A 88 -10.06 -12.93 0.46
N ARG A 89 -11.26 -13.51 0.33
CA ARG A 89 -11.89 -13.80 -0.95
C ARG A 89 -12.04 -12.52 -1.79
N ASN A 90 -12.54 -11.46 -1.18
CA ASN A 90 -12.69 -10.13 -1.77
C ASN A 90 -11.82 -9.15 -1.00
N GLN A 91 -10.91 -8.46 -1.68
CA GLN A 91 -10.06 -7.47 -1.03
C GLN A 91 -9.72 -6.32 -1.98
N THR A 92 -9.64 -5.12 -1.42
CA THR A 92 -9.15 -3.93 -2.13
C THR A 92 -8.06 -3.29 -1.29
N HIS A 93 -6.88 -3.14 -1.88
CA HIS A 93 -5.75 -2.41 -1.31
C HIS A 93 -5.57 -1.10 -2.05
N ILE A 94 -5.48 0.00 -1.33
CA ILE A 94 -5.10 1.31 -1.86
C ILE A 94 -3.82 1.72 -1.15
N VAL A 95 -2.74 1.81 -1.90
CA VAL A 95 -1.39 2.08 -1.38
C VAL A 95 -0.90 3.41 -1.91
N ILE A 96 -0.46 4.29 -1.01
CA ILE A 96 0.27 5.51 -1.33
C ILE A 96 1.75 5.28 -1.05
N CYS A 97 2.57 5.32 -2.09
CA CYS A 97 4.01 5.16 -1.98
C CYS A 97 4.75 5.98 -3.04
N LYS A 98 6.07 6.10 -2.90
CA LYS A 98 6.93 6.61 -3.97
C LYS A 98 7.23 5.49 -4.96
N PRO A 99 7.02 5.72 -6.27
CA PRO A 99 7.31 4.71 -7.29
C PRO A 99 8.77 4.28 -7.29
N VAL A 100 9.01 3.00 -7.54
CA VAL A 100 10.34 2.45 -7.82
C VAL A 100 10.42 2.11 -9.31
N LYS A 101 11.58 2.37 -9.94
CA LYS A 101 11.86 2.02 -11.33
C LYS A 101 12.96 0.96 -11.42
N PRO A 102 12.62 -0.33 -11.32
CA PRO A 102 13.57 -1.41 -11.56
C PRO A 102 14.09 -1.32 -13.00
N THR A 103 15.40 -1.53 -13.20
CA THR A 103 16.06 -1.49 -14.53
C THR A 103 16.52 -2.87 -15.01
N ALA A 104 16.45 -3.86 -14.12
CA ALA A 104 16.77 -5.25 -14.35
C ALA A 104 15.90 -6.12 -13.44
N ALA A 105 15.67 -7.37 -13.85
CA ALA A 105 14.93 -8.37 -13.07
C ALA A 105 15.85 -8.99 -12.00
N THR A 106 16.49 -8.15 -11.18
CA THR A 106 17.41 -8.59 -10.12
C THR A 106 16.78 -8.43 -8.74
N GLU A 107 17.40 -9.09 -7.77
CA GLU A 107 16.83 -9.13 -6.44
C GLU A 107 16.83 -7.78 -5.73
N GLN A 108 17.83 -6.97 -6.03
CA GLN A 108 18.08 -5.70 -5.37
C GLN A 108 17.24 -4.57 -5.95
N GLN A 109 16.52 -4.79 -7.07
CA GLN A 109 15.85 -3.71 -7.80
C GLN A 109 14.34 -3.76 -7.76
N GLN A 110 13.74 -4.90 -7.46
CA GLN A 110 12.28 -5.03 -7.36
C GLN A 110 11.81 -4.67 -5.95
N ALA A 111 10.63 -4.08 -5.85
CA ALA A 111 10.06 -3.58 -4.61
C ALA A 111 8.61 -4.01 -4.48
N PHE A 112 8.19 -4.40 -3.28
CA PHE A 112 6.81 -4.76 -2.99
C PHE A 112 6.15 -3.68 -2.15
N MET A 113 5.00 -3.21 -2.62
CA MET A 113 4.11 -2.32 -1.89
C MET A 113 3.40 -3.07 -0.77
N MET A 114 2.88 -4.24 -1.08
CA MET A 114 2.31 -5.15 -0.10
C MET A 114 2.34 -6.59 -0.58
N GLY A 115 2.23 -7.55 0.34
CA GLY A 115 1.99 -8.94 -0.02
C GLY A 115 2.04 -9.91 1.14
N ASN A 116 1.23 -10.98 1.04
CA ASN A 116 1.43 -12.23 1.80
C ASN A 116 2.07 -13.33 0.93
N TYR A 117 2.52 -12.92 -0.26
CA TYR A 117 3.15 -13.75 -1.27
C TYR A 117 4.40 -14.48 -0.74
N ASN A 118 4.51 -15.76 -1.10
CA ASN A 118 5.71 -16.57 -0.95
C ASN A 118 5.78 -17.55 -2.13
N TYR A 119 6.97 -18.10 -2.37
CA TYR A 119 7.14 -19.25 -3.23
C TYR A 119 7.78 -20.37 -2.39
N SER A 120 7.18 -21.56 -2.38
CA SER A 120 7.66 -22.65 -1.53
C SER A 120 7.37 -24.01 -2.17
N GLY A 121 8.21 -25.01 -1.88
CA GLY A 121 8.03 -26.40 -2.32
C GLY A 121 9.00 -26.85 -3.41
N SER A 122 8.94 -28.15 -3.72
CA SER A 122 9.58 -28.77 -4.89
C SER A 122 8.50 -29.55 -5.65
N PRO A 123 8.05 -29.09 -6.84
CA PRO A 123 8.48 -27.86 -7.52
C PRO A 123 8.07 -26.59 -6.76
N ILE A 124 8.74 -25.48 -7.07
CA ILE A 124 8.39 -24.16 -6.53
C ILE A 124 6.95 -23.83 -6.92
N VAL A 125 6.11 -23.51 -5.93
CA VAL A 125 4.74 -23.04 -6.15
C VAL A 125 4.59 -21.62 -5.64
N TYR A 126 4.09 -20.73 -6.49
CA TYR A 126 3.79 -19.34 -6.15
C TYR A 126 2.49 -19.28 -5.35
N ARG A 127 2.45 -18.57 -4.22
CA ARG A 127 1.25 -18.54 -3.36
C ARG A 127 1.07 -17.20 -2.67
N GLY A 128 -0.17 -16.75 -2.60
CA GLY A 128 -0.55 -15.49 -1.98
C GLY A 128 -0.63 -14.35 -2.98
N ASP A 129 -1.07 -13.22 -2.48
CA ASP A 129 -1.26 -12.00 -3.24
C ASP A 129 -0.14 -11.00 -2.92
N GLY A 130 0.10 -10.08 -3.84
CA GLY A 130 1.07 -9.02 -3.69
C GLY A 130 0.93 -7.95 -4.75
N LEU A 131 1.51 -6.80 -4.47
CA LEU A 131 1.52 -5.62 -5.32
C LEU A 131 2.94 -5.08 -5.38
N ALA A 132 3.50 -4.91 -6.58
CA ALA A 132 4.94 -4.71 -6.73
C ALA A 132 5.33 -3.83 -7.92
N PHE A 133 6.53 -3.25 -7.82
CA PHE A 133 7.31 -2.73 -8.93
C PHE A 133 8.31 -3.78 -9.38
N MET A 134 8.29 -4.11 -10.67
CA MET A 134 9.08 -5.18 -11.26
C MET A 134 9.77 -4.72 -12.54
N PHE A 135 10.69 -5.55 -13.05
CA PHE A 135 11.24 -5.41 -14.38
C PHE A 135 10.83 -6.58 -15.26
N SER A 136 10.27 -6.30 -16.44
CA SER A 136 10.10 -7.28 -17.51
C SER A 136 10.31 -6.57 -18.85
N SER A 137 11.56 -6.49 -19.30
CA SER A 137 12.05 -5.66 -20.42
C SER A 137 11.89 -4.13 -20.25
N GLN A 138 11.05 -3.70 -19.30
CA GLN A 138 10.84 -2.34 -18.85
C GLN A 138 10.36 -2.37 -17.39
N SER A 139 10.39 -1.22 -16.70
CA SER A 139 9.79 -1.10 -15.37
C SER A 139 8.27 -1.26 -15.48
N LEU A 140 7.70 -2.11 -14.64
CA LEU A 140 6.28 -2.41 -14.58
C LEU A 140 5.77 -2.24 -13.16
N TYR A 141 4.52 -1.80 -13.05
CA TYR A 141 3.71 -1.98 -11.87
C TYR A 141 2.75 -3.16 -12.10
N GLY A 142 2.73 -4.10 -11.17
CA GLY A 142 1.92 -5.31 -11.29
C GLY A 142 1.44 -5.88 -9.97
N ALA A 143 0.46 -6.77 -10.08
CA ALA A 143 -0.06 -7.57 -8.97
C ALA A 143 0.23 -9.05 -9.19
N PHE A 144 0.69 -9.67 -8.11
CA PHE A 144 0.64 -11.11 -7.92
C PHE A 144 -0.69 -11.43 -7.28
N VAL A 145 -1.46 -12.28 -7.92
CA VAL A 145 -2.66 -12.82 -7.31
C VAL A 145 -2.44 -14.30 -7.14
N GLU A 146 -2.89 -14.84 -6.02
CA GLU A 146 -2.65 -16.22 -5.65
C GLU A 146 -2.97 -17.16 -6.81
N ASP A 147 -1.98 -17.99 -7.12
CA ASP A 147 -2.05 -18.98 -8.17
C ASP A 147 -1.22 -20.17 -7.76
N ASN A 148 -1.88 -21.23 -7.31
CA ASN A 148 -1.29 -22.46 -6.81
C ASN A 148 -0.62 -23.32 -7.92
N ASN A 149 0.20 -22.70 -8.77
CA ASN A 149 0.90 -23.30 -9.89
C ASN A 149 2.39 -22.97 -9.88
N ALA A 150 3.17 -23.75 -10.65
CA ALA A 150 4.59 -23.51 -10.87
C ALA A 150 4.87 -22.34 -11.82
N THR A 151 3.86 -21.77 -12.47
CA THR A 151 3.95 -20.58 -13.32
C THR A 151 2.76 -19.69 -13.02
N PRO A 152 2.95 -18.41 -12.65
CA PRO A 152 1.88 -17.55 -12.18
C PRO A 152 0.94 -17.14 -13.34
N THR A 153 -0.23 -17.78 -13.42
CA THR A 153 -1.32 -17.52 -14.38
C THR A 153 -2.19 -16.34 -13.96
N ASN A 154 -2.21 -15.95 -12.68
CA ASN A 154 -3.03 -14.82 -12.20
C ASN A 154 -2.23 -13.51 -12.04
N MET A 155 -1.06 -13.42 -12.67
CA MET A 155 -0.22 -12.21 -12.65
C MET A 155 -0.80 -11.10 -13.56
N ILE A 156 -0.83 -9.86 -13.07
CA ILE A 156 -1.31 -8.68 -13.81
C ILE A 156 -0.17 -7.66 -13.92
N ASN A 157 0.46 -7.54 -15.09
CA ASN A 157 1.70 -6.77 -15.28
C ASN A 157 1.56 -5.70 -16.37
N ASN A 158 0.73 -4.67 -16.16
CA ASN A 158 0.30 -3.85 -17.29
C ASN A 158 0.44 -2.33 -17.12
N PHE A 159 0.95 -1.82 -16.00
CA PHE A 159 1.20 -0.38 -15.88
C PHE A 159 2.63 -0.03 -16.27
N THR A 160 2.75 0.65 -17.41
CA THR A 160 4.00 1.15 -18.00
C THR A 160 4.13 2.67 -17.85
N THR A 161 3.20 3.30 -17.11
CA THR A 161 3.15 4.75 -16.95
C THR A 161 4.45 5.25 -16.33
N ASN A 162 4.96 6.35 -16.89
CA ASN A 162 6.25 6.92 -16.53
C ASN A 162 6.15 7.73 -15.23
N TYR A 163 5.78 7.08 -14.12
CA TYR A 163 5.63 7.72 -12.82
C TYR A 163 6.94 8.43 -12.41
N ASP A 164 6.84 9.63 -11.88
CA ASP A 164 7.94 10.36 -11.27
C ASP A 164 8.25 9.73 -9.90
N VAL A 165 9.46 9.18 -9.75
CA VAL A 165 9.92 8.49 -8.53
C VAL A 165 10.11 9.45 -7.35
N THR A 166 10.15 10.76 -7.60
CA THR A 166 10.31 11.77 -6.53
C THR A 166 8.98 12.12 -5.86
N LYS A 167 7.87 11.85 -6.55
CA LYS A 167 6.49 12.19 -6.17
C LYS A 167 5.74 11.00 -5.58
N TRP A 168 4.70 11.29 -4.81
CA TRP A 168 3.77 10.27 -4.32
C TRP A 168 2.81 9.82 -5.41
N ALA A 169 2.43 8.55 -5.38
CA ALA A 169 1.43 7.96 -6.28
C ALA A 169 0.52 7.01 -5.51
N ALA A 170 -0.71 6.85 -6.00
CA ALA A 170 -1.66 5.88 -5.51
C ALA A 170 -1.65 4.65 -6.42
N PHE A 171 -1.64 3.47 -5.82
CA PHE A 171 -1.65 2.17 -6.47
C PHE A 171 -2.75 1.31 -5.87
N VAL A 172 -3.48 0.59 -6.71
CA VAL A 172 -4.66 -0.17 -6.30
C VAL A 172 -4.54 -1.62 -6.72
N SER A 173 -4.75 -2.54 -5.80
CA SER A 173 -5.05 -3.93 -6.10
C SER A 173 -6.49 -4.22 -5.70
N LEU A 174 -7.33 -4.62 -6.66
CA LEU A 174 -8.73 -4.94 -6.46
C LEU A 174 -8.94 -6.39 -6.87
N ILE A 175 -9.35 -7.22 -5.92
CA ILE A 175 -9.66 -8.63 -6.13
C ILE A 175 -11.12 -8.87 -5.74
N ASP A 176 -11.88 -9.29 -6.73
CA ASP A 176 -13.28 -9.69 -6.63
C ASP A 176 -13.36 -11.20 -6.87
N GLY A 177 -13.23 -11.95 -5.78
CA GLY A 177 -13.29 -13.41 -5.81
C GLY A 177 -14.70 -13.95 -6.01
N ASP A 178 -15.74 -13.14 -5.83
CA ASP A 178 -17.12 -13.54 -6.15
C ASP A 178 -17.33 -13.60 -7.66
N ASN A 179 -16.79 -12.64 -8.40
CA ASN A 179 -16.84 -12.60 -9.85
C ASN A 179 -15.60 -13.22 -10.52
N ASN A 180 -14.64 -13.74 -9.75
CA ASN A 180 -13.37 -14.30 -10.22
C ASN A 180 -12.60 -13.32 -11.12
N ILE A 181 -12.48 -12.07 -10.71
CA ILE A 181 -11.71 -11.05 -11.43
C ILE A 181 -10.77 -10.29 -10.50
N ALA A 182 -9.66 -9.84 -11.06
CA ALA A 182 -8.78 -8.87 -10.42
C ALA A 182 -8.43 -7.71 -11.37
N ARG A 183 -8.14 -6.55 -10.78
CA ARG A 183 -7.79 -5.32 -11.46
C ARG A 183 -6.69 -4.60 -10.69
N ILE A 184 -5.87 -3.87 -11.42
CA ILE A 184 -4.94 -2.91 -10.82
C ILE A 184 -5.20 -1.51 -11.36
N GLY A 185 -5.00 -0.52 -10.51
CA GLY A 185 -5.18 0.90 -10.82
C GLY A 185 -3.99 1.73 -10.35
N GLY A 186 -3.79 2.89 -10.96
CA GLY A 186 -2.70 3.78 -10.58
C GLY A 186 -3.01 5.24 -10.89
N ARG A 187 -2.50 6.15 -10.05
CA ARG A 187 -2.68 7.60 -10.18
C ARG A 187 -1.46 8.35 -9.66
N GLN A 188 -0.96 9.27 -10.46
CA GLN A 188 -0.01 10.30 -10.05
C GLN A 188 -0.36 11.57 -10.83
N GLY A 189 -1.21 12.38 -10.21
CA GLY A 189 -1.97 13.44 -10.84
C GLY A 189 -3.14 12.93 -11.70
N GLY A 190 -4.08 13.82 -12.00
CA GLY A 190 -5.18 13.56 -12.93
C GLY A 190 -6.14 12.45 -12.47
N ALA A 191 -6.82 11.77 -13.41
CA ALA A 191 -7.79 10.72 -13.08
C ALA A 191 -7.12 9.37 -12.77
N LEU A 192 -7.76 8.55 -11.94
CA LEU A 192 -7.35 7.17 -11.68
C LEU A 192 -7.43 6.34 -12.97
N ALA A 193 -6.30 5.79 -13.40
CA ALA A 193 -6.23 4.89 -14.54
C ALA A 193 -6.39 3.43 -14.06
N TRP A 194 -7.07 2.61 -14.86
CA TRP A 194 -7.27 1.19 -14.60
C TRP A 194 -6.71 0.33 -15.72
N GLN A 195 -6.18 -0.83 -15.36
CA GLN A 195 -5.92 -1.90 -16.32
C GLN A 195 -7.18 -2.73 -16.56
N GLY A 196 -7.18 -3.42 -17.70
CA GLY A 196 -8.21 -4.42 -18.01
C GLY A 196 -8.30 -5.50 -16.92
N SER A 197 -9.49 -6.08 -16.77
CA SER A 197 -9.72 -7.18 -15.82
C SER A 197 -8.93 -8.42 -16.20
N ARG A 198 -8.35 -9.08 -15.19
CA ARG A 198 -7.80 -10.43 -15.28
C ARG A 198 -8.79 -11.41 -14.66
N THR A 199 -9.17 -12.45 -15.39
CA THR A 199 -9.91 -13.58 -14.82
C THR A 199 -9.02 -14.36 -13.86
N LEU A 200 -9.54 -14.68 -12.68
CA LEU A 200 -8.87 -15.46 -11.67
C LEU A 200 -9.14 -16.94 -11.89
N THR A 201 -8.06 -17.72 -12.01
CA THR A 201 -8.15 -19.17 -12.15
C THR A 201 -7.73 -19.82 -10.83
N ASN A 202 -8.61 -20.64 -10.24
CA ASN A 202 -8.33 -21.42 -9.02
C ASN A 202 -7.83 -20.62 -7.80
N ARG A 203 -8.15 -19.32 -7.70
CA ARG A 203 -7.76 -18.52 -6.53
C ARG A 203 -8.59 -18.91 -5.31
N THR A 204 -7.96 -19.23 -4.18
CA THR A 204 -8.64 -19.57 -2.92
C THR A 204 -8.46 -18.55 -1.80
N ALA A 205 -7.67 -17.50 -2.02
CA ALA A 205 -7.16 -16.57 -1.00
C ALA A 205 -6.26 -17.29 0.02
N TYR A 206 -4.97 -16.97 0.02
CA TYR A 206 -4.03 -17.66 0.89
C TYR A 206 -4.10 -17.13 2.33
N THR A 207 -4.37 -18.02 3.28
CA THR A 207 -4.53 -17.66 4.70
C THR A 207 -3.40 -18.14 5.62
N GLY A 208 -2.42 -18.87 5.08
CA GLY A 208 -1.28 -19.38 5.87
C GLY A 208 -0.27 -18.32 6.29
N ARG A 209 -0.41 -17.08 5.80
CA ARG A 209 0.48 -15.94 6.10
C ARG A 209 -0.28 -14.63 6.07
N THR A 210 0.21 -13.71 6.87
CA THR A 210 -0.29 -12.34 6.95
C THR A 210 0.29 -11.46 5.85
N ILE A 211 -0.37 -10.34 5.59
CA ILE A 211 0.02 -9.34 4.60
C ILE A 211 1.09 -8.44 5.22
N ARG A 212 2.19 -8.24 4.50
CA ARG A 212 3.22 -7.25 4.82
C ARG A 212 3.04 -6.00 3.96
N ILE A 213 3.29 -4.84 4.55
CA ILE A 213 3.34 -3.51 3.91
C ILE A 213 4.81 -3.18 3.66
N GLY A 214 5.16 -2.88 2.42
CA GLY A 214 6.52 -2.61 1.98
C GLY A 214 7.40 -3.85 1.79
N SER A 215 6.80 -5.05 1.76
CA SER A 215 7.51 -6.34 1.64
C SER A 215 6.56 -7.50 1.28
N HIS A 216 7.09 -8.72 1.30
CA HIS A 216 6.42 -10.02 1.16
C HIS A 216 7.11 -11.10 2.03
N HIS A 217 6.73 -12.36 1.88
CA HIS A 217 7.33 -13.52 2.58
C HIS A 217 8.22 -14.41 1.70
N ALA A 218 8.26 -14.19 0.38
CA ALA A 218 9.15 -14.88 -0.55
C ALA A 218 10.64 -14.66 -0.23
N GLY A 219 11.44 -15.73 -0.21
CA GLY A 219 12.90 -15.67 0.01
C GLY A 219 13.72 -15.27 -1.24
N ALA A 220 14.99 -15.66 -1.27
CA ALA A 220 16.04 -15.34 -2.26
C ALA A 220 15.83 -15.87 -3.71
N ALA A 221 14.62 -15.78 -4.26
CA ALA A 221 14.33 -16.06 -5.67
C ALA A 221 13.12 -15.29 -6.20
N TYR A 222 12.43 -14.50 -5.37
CA TYR A 222 11.39 -13.59 -5.82
C TYR A 222 11.47 -12.29 -5.03
N PRO A 223 11.94 -11.20 -5.65
CA PRO A 223 12.59 -10.15 -4.87
C PRO A 223 11.77 -8.94 -4.43
N ALA A 224 12.05 -8.51 -3.19
CA ALA A 224 11.71 -7.21 -2.61
C ALA A 224 12.95 -6.53 -1.99
N GLY A 225 14.10 -6.61 -2.67
CA GLY A 225 15.37 -6.09 -2.15
C GLY A 225 15.54 -4.58 -2.31
N ALA A 226 14.75 -3.92 -3.18
CA ALA A 226 14.81 -2.47 -3.30
C ALA A 226 14.06 -1.78 -2.16
N ASP A 227 14.62 -0.66 -1.72
CA ASP A 227 13.96 0.24 -0.78
C ASP A 227 12.75 0.91 -1.43
N ILE A 228 11.61 0.87 -0.76
CA ILE A 228 10.38 1.56 -1.14
C ILE A 228 9.93 2.50 -0.02
N THR A 229 9.57 3.73 -0.37
CA THR A 229 9.01 4.68 0.60
C THR A 229 7.49 4.51 0.64
N MET A 230 6.99 3.88 1.70
CA MET A 230 5.56 3.70 1.98
C MET A 230 5.01 4.90 2.74
N GLY A 231 3.82 5.38 2.38
CA GLY A 231 3.19 6.53 3.02
C GLY A 231 1.87 6.20 3.68
N MET A 232 0.99 5.51 2.96
CA MET A 232 -0.31 5.12 3.48
C MET A 232 -0.78 3.80 2.83
N GLU A 233 -1.50 2.97 3.58
CA GLU A 233 -2.24 1.85 3.02
C GLU A 233 -3.62 1.74 3.63
N LEU A 234 -4.63 1.55 2.77
CA LEU A 234 -5.97 1.15 3.16
C LEU A 234 -6.23 -0.28 2.70
N ILE A 235 -6.80 -1.07 3.59
CA ILE A 235 -7.13 -2.48 3.37
C ILE A 235 -8.62 -2.66 3.59
N PHE A 236 -9.33 -3.01 2.53
CA PHE A 236 -10.74 -3.36 2.56
C PHE A 236 -10.89 -4.88 2.36
N GLU A 237 -11.64 -5.54 3.24
CA GLU A 237 -12.14 -6.91 3.04
C GLU A 237 -13.42 -6.89 2.20
N ALA A 238 -13.38 -6.14 1.09
CA ALA A 238 -14.46 -5.99 0.14
C ALA A 238 -13.88 -5.72 -1.25
N ALA A 239 -14.62 -6.14 -2.28
CA ALA A 239 -14.34 -5.76 -3.66
C ALA A 239 -15.04 -4.44 -3.94
N LEU A 240 -14.33 -3.33 -3.75
CA LEU A 240 -14.88 -2.02 -4.05
C LEU A 240 -15.10 -1.87 -5.56
N THR A 241 -16.06 -1.05 -5.96
CA THR A 241 -16.20 -0.63 -7.35
C THR A 241 -15.09 0.35 -7.73
N GLN A 242 -14.81 0.49 -9.03
CA GLN A 242 -13.81 1.46 -9.51
C GLN A 242 -14.14 2.91 -9.13
N ALA A 243 -15.44 3.24 -9.07
CA ALA A 243 -15.92 4.56 -8.67
C ALA A 243 -15.70 4.82 -7.18
N GLU A 244 -15.96 3.83 -6.32
CA GLU A 244 -15.68 3.90 -4.89
C GLU A 244 -14.18 4.03 -4.60
N VAL A 245 -13.34 3.30 -5.33
CA VAL A 245 -11.88 3.47 -5.22
C VAL A 245 -11.46 4.89 -5.63
N ALA A 246 -12.00 5.42 -6.72
CA ALA A 246 -11.68 6.77 -7.17
C ALA A 246 -12.07 7.82 -6.12
N SER A 247 -13.27 7.73 -5.54
CA SER A 247 -13.73 8.66 -4.52
C SER A 247 -12.92 8.57 -3.21
N VAL A 248 -12.50 7.36 -2.83
CA VAL A 248 -11.56 7.16 -1.71
C VAL A 248 -10.22 7.83 -1.99
N ILE A 249 -9.65 7.66 -3.19
CA ILE A 249 -8.39 8.30 -3.57
C ILE A 249 -8.52 9.83 -3.63
N ASP A 250 -9.65 10.37 -4.06
CA ASP A 250 -9.91 11.82 -4.03
C ASP A 250 -9.90 12.37 -2.60
N SER A 251 -10.53 11.67 -1.65
CA SER A 251 -10.48 12.03 -0.23
C SER A 251 -9.07 11.93 0.35
N ILE A 252 -8.31 10.88 0.00
CA ILE A 252 -6.90 10.75 0.37
C ILE A 252 -6.09 11.91 -0.20
N SER A 253 -6.30 12.29 -1.46
CA SER A 253 -5.61 13.42 -2.10
C SER A 253 -5.87 14.74 -1.36
N ALA A 254 -7.14 15.00 -1.02
CA ALA A 254 -7.52 16.18 -0.23
C ALA A 254 -6.87 16.18 1.17
N TYR A 255 -6.86 15.03 1.84
CA TYR A 255 -6.14 14.84 3.10
C TYR A 255 -4.65 15.10 2.93
N LEU A 256 -4.00 14.50 1.94
CA LEU A 256 -2.56 14.62 1.71
C LEU A 256 -2.14 16.07 1.50
N ASN A 257 -2.94 16.82 0.74
CA ASN A 257 -2.72 18.25 0.54
C ASN A 257 -2.89 19.03 1.85
N ALA A 258 -4.01 18.86 2.55
CA ALA A 258 -4.33 19.64 3.75
C ALA A 258 -3.48 19.31 5.00
N ALA A 259 -2.98 18.08 5.07
CA ALA A 259 -2.24 17.53 6.21
C ALA A 259 -0.73 17.60 6.03
N TRP A 260 -0.25 17.43 4.79
CA TRP A 260 1.17 17.23 4.48
C TRP A 260 1.71 18.14 3.38
N GLY A 261 0.86 18.92 2.70
CA GLY A 261 1.26 19.73 1.54
C GLY A 261 1.63 18.89 0.32
N ILE A 262 1.19 17.62 0.27
CA ILE A 262 1.43 16.71 -0.84
C ILE A 262 0.26 16.83 -1.83
N ASN A 263 0.53 17.37 -3.01
CA ASN A 263 -0.47 17.56 -4.08
C ASN A 263 -0.23 16.66 -5.30
N ASP A 264 0.66 15.67 -5.19
CA ASP A 264 1.07 14.79 -6.30
C ASP A 264 -0.06 13.91 -6.85
N LEU A 265 -1.17 13.76 -6.13
CA LEU A 265 -2.35 13.02 -6.58
C LEU A 265 -3.43 13.91 -7.21
N GLY A 266 -3.29 15.23 -7.13
CA GLY A 266 -4.29 16.23 -7.56
C GLY A 266 -4.51 16.31 -9.07
#